data_AF-A0A3D6A8A6-F1
#
_entry.id   AF-A0A3D6A8A6-F1
#
_cell.length_a   1.000
_cell.length_b   1.000
_cell.length_c   1.000
_cell.angle_alpha   90.00
_cell.angle_beta   90.00
_cell.angle_gamma   90.00
#
_symmetry.space_group_name_H-M   'P 1'
#
loop_
_entity.id
_entity.type
_entity.pdbx_description
1 polymer ?
#
loop_
_entity_poly.entity_id
_entity_poly.type
_entity_poly.pdbx_seq_one_letter_code
_entity_poly.pdbx_strand_id
1 'polypeptide(L)'
;MVSMIMIYRWILLLALFFSSCSDDKVIPIDFPSDVSDSNSSNTDFEVEPRFRSNDRTEEEIVNDFPKPVETYPLIEKEDVEILDGGILYRKNIDRPFTGRMLEKYDDGSIALESSYLDGLPHGQQLRRFENGKPALEAIFDQGVLSGVKTKWWENGKIREEEYWSGGEFFGRRLWDQEGRMIREELFPQE
;
A
#
# COMPACT_ATOMS: atom_id res chain seq x y z
N MET A 1 42.23 22.26 -34.19
CA MET A 1 42.51 23.56 -34.83
C MET A 1 41.17 24.22 -35.07
N VAL A 2 40.84 25.22 -34.23
CA VAL A 2 39.91 26.38 -34.44
C VAL A 2 38.47 26.04 -34.90
N SER A 3 37.40 26.35 -34.17
CA SER A 3 37.02 27.72 -33.82
C SER A 3 36.02 27.78 -32.66
N MET A 4 36.31 28.65 -31.71
CA MET A 4 35.44 29.19 -30.66
C MET A 4 35.03 30.62 -31.08
N ILE A 5 34.15 31.29 -30.30
CA ILE A 5 33.76 32.73 -30.28
C ILE A 5 32.33 32.96 -30.80
N MET A 6 31.32 32.97 -29.89
CA MET A 6 30.75 34.12 -29.13
C MET A 6 29.90 35.09 -29.98
N ILE A 7 28.71 35.48 -29.49
CA ILE A 7 28.43 36.81 -28.88
C ILE A 7 26.92 36.93 -28.56
N TYR A 8 26.67 37.46 -27.37
CA TYR A 8 25.42 37.87 -26.73
C TYR A 8 24.53 38.82 -27.54
N ARG A 9 23.21 38.79 -27.28
CA ARG A 9 22.43 40.02 -27.08
C ARG A 9 21.13 39.77 -26.30
N TRP A 10 21.15 40.21 -25.04
CA TRP A 10 19.97 40.62 -24.28
C TRP A 10 19.25 41.77 -25.01
N ILE A 11 17.92 41.83 -24.93
CA ILE A 11 17.16 43.05 -24.59
C ILE A 11 15.76 42.64 -24.09
N LEU A 12 15.42 43.31 -22.99
CA LEU A 12 14.23 43.27 -22.15
C LEU A 12 13.05 44.06 -22.78
N LEU A 13 11.86 43.86 -22.21
CA LEU A 13 10.61 44.65 -22.26
C LEU A 13 9.63 44.35 -23.40
N LEU A 14 8.31 44.44 -23.23
CA LEU A 14 7.35 44.39 -22.12
C LEU A 14 6.00 44.60 -22.83
N ALA A 15 4.97 43.93 -22.33
CA ALA A 15 3.57 44.35 -22.37
C ALA A 15 2.76 44.24 -23.68
N LEU A 16 1.79 43.32 -23.56
CA LEU A 16 0.38 43.40 -23.96
C LEU A 16 0.08 43.24 -25.45
N PHE A 17 -0.62 42.15 -25.80
CA PHE A 17 -1.97 42.25 -26.35
C PHE A 17 -2.70 40.91 -26.20
N PHE A 18 -3.95 41.01 -25.75
CA PHE A 18 -4.91 39.93 -25.58
C PHE A 18 -5.35 39.32 -26.92
N SER A 19 -5.84 38.08 -26.80
CA SER A 19 -6.73 37.35 -27.72
C SER A 19 -6.09 36.65 -28.92
N SER A 20 -6.14 35.31 -28.91
CA SER A 20 -6.82 34.46 -29.90
C SER A 20 -6.30 33.02 -29.75
N CYS A 21 -6.97 32.17 -28.96
CA CYS A 21 -7.95 31.15 -29.39
C CYS A 21 -7.31 29.90 -30.02
N SER A 22 -7.34 28.76 -29.32
CA SER A 22 -7.89 27.48 -29.81
C SER A 22 -7.80 26.43 -28.70
N ASP A 23 -8.96 26.02 -28.19
CA ASP A 23 -9.17 24.98 -27.18
C ASP A 23 -9.05 23.57 -27.79
N ASP A 24 -8.24 22.70 -27.19
CA ASP A 24 -8.42 21.25 -27.32
C ASP A 24 -9.43 20.79 -26.27
N LYS A 25 -10.52 20.21 -26.78
CA LYS A 25 -11.74 19.85 -26.07
C LYS A 25 -11.49 18.84 -24.95
N VAL A 26 -11.58 19.30 -23.71
CA VAL A 26 -12.01 18.47 -22.59
C VAL A 26 -13.54 18.47 -22.60
N ILE A 27 -14.15 17.30 -22.76
CA ILE A 27 -15.60 17.12 -22.61
C ILE A 27 -15.93 17.40 -21.13
N PRO A 28 -16.67 18.46 -20.79
CA PRO A 28 -17.09 18.71 -19.41
C PRO A 28 -18.24 17.75 -19.10
N ILE A 29 -18.08 17.01 -18.01
CA ILE A 29 -19.20 16.33 -17.38
C ILE A 29 -20.00 17.44 -16.69
N ASP A 30 -21.16 17.80 -17.26
CA ASP A 30 -22.11 18.74 -16.67
C ASP A 30 -22.59 18.17 -15.32
N PHE A 31 -22.02 18.65 -14.23
CA PHE A 31 -22.70 18.65 -12.95
C PHE A 31 -23.53 19.93 -12.89
N PRO A 32 -24.88 19.85 -12.90
CA PRO A 32 -25.70 21.05 -12.78
C PRO A 32 -25.42 21.70 -11.43
N SER A 33 -24.76 22.86 -11.48
CA SER A 33 -24.65 23.80 -10.39
C SER A 33 -25.96 24.57 -10.30
N ASP A 34 -26.82 24.20 -9.36
CA ASP A 34 -27.70 25.20 -8.76
C ASP A 34 -28.04 24.82 -7.32
N VAL A 35 -28.27 25.88 -6.54
CA VAL A 35 -28.68 25.94 -5.13
C VAL A 35 -27.52 26.11 -4.13
N SER A 36 -27.08 27.36 -4.03
CA SER A 36 -26.66 27.97 -2.76
C SER A 36 -27.89 28.38 -1.94
N ASP A 37 -27.78 28.13 -0.64
CA ASP A 37 -28.45 28.75 0.50
C ASP A 37 -29.82 28.24 0.98
N SER A 38 -29.72 27.64 2.17
CA SER A 38 -30.67 27.73 3.30
C SER A 38 -32.10 27.28 3.05
N ASN A 39 -32.34 25.99 3.26
CA ASN A 39 -33.26 25.55 4.29
C ASN A 39 -33.00 24.08 4.61
N SER A 40 -32.66 23.81 5.87
CA SER A 40 -32.69 22.48 6.46
C SER A 40 -34.13 21.99 6.48
N SER A 41 -34.58 21.39 5.38
CA SER A 41 -35.68 20.44 5.40
C SER A 41 -35.08 19.08 5.06
N ASN A 42 -34.99 18.22 6.08
CA ASN A 42 -34.82 16.78 5.90
C ASN A 42 -35.90 16.31 4.92
N THR A 43 -35.53 16.21 3.66
CA THR A 43 -36.27 15.44 2.67
C THR A 43 -35.46 14.17 2.56
N ASP A 44 -35.96 13.13 3.22
CA ASP A 44 -35.47 11.78 3.09
C ASP A 44 -35.53 11.43 1.60
N PHE A 45 -34.40 11.55 0.90
CA PHE A 45 -34.26 10.95 -0.41
C PHE A 45 -34.27 9.45 -0.20
N GLU A 46 -35.46 8.85 -0.32
CA GLU A 46 -35.65 7.41 -0.39
C GLU A 46 -34.95 6.91 -1.66
N VAL A 47 -33.67 6.57 -1.54
CA VAL A 47 -32.93 5.94 -2.64
C VAL A 47 -33.48 4.53 -2.77
N GLU A 48 -34.42 4.32 -3.68
CA GLU A 48 -34.90 2.97 -3.96
C GLU A 48 -33.70 2.09 -4.39
N PRO A 49 -33.52 0.90 -3.78
CA PRO A 49 -32.40 0.05 -4.10
C PRO A 49 -32.49 -0.40 -5.57
N ARG A 50 -31.37 -0.33 -6.29
CA ARG A 50 -31.28 -0.76 -7.71
C ARG A 50 -31.60 -2.24 -7.92
N PHE A 51 -31.56 -3.03 -6.85
CA PHE A 51 -31.91 -4.44 -6.83
C PHE A 51 -32.99 -4.68 -5.77
N ARG A 52 -34.13 -5.23 -6.18
CA ARG A 52 -35.16 -5.77 -5.30
C ARG A 52 -35.41 -7.22 -5.66
N SER A 53 -35.26 -8.10 -4.69
CA SER A 53 -35.59 -9.51 -4.83
C SER A 53 -37.12 -9.68 -4.86
N ASN A 54 -37.63 -10.52 -5.75
CA ASN A 54 -39.08 -10.81 -5.88
C ASN A 54 -39.51 -12.05 -5.09
N ASP A 55 -38.53 -12.87 -4.69
CA ASP A 55 -38.73 -14.19 -4.11
C ASP A 55 -38.27 -14.31 -2.66
N ARG A 56 -37.43 -13.36 -2.18
CA ARG A 56 -36.78 -13.44 -0.86
C ARG A 56 -36.56 -12.06 -0.23
N THR A 57 -36.54 -12.02 1.10
CA THR A 57 -36.22 -10.83 1.90
C THR A 57 -34.70 -10.56 1.97
N GLU A 58 -34.30 -9.34 2.33
CA GLU A 58 -32.88 -9.00 2.52
C GLU A 58 -32.21 -9.85 3.60
N GLU A 59 -32.91 -10.13 4.69
CA GLU A 59 -32.40 -10.98 5.78
C GLU A 59 -32.15 -12.42 5.30
N GLU A 60 -33.08 -13.00 4.53
CA GLU A 60 -32.91 -14.32 3.94
C GLU A 60 -31.75 -14.37 2.96
N ILE A 61 -31.56 -13.31 2.16
CA ILE A 61 -30.43 -13.20 1.23
C ILE A 61 -29.12 -13.13 2.02
N VAL A 62 -29.03 -12.28 3.04
CA VAL A 62 -27.83 -12.12 3.87
C VAL A 62 -27.46 -13.41 4.60
N ASN A 63 -28.45 -14.18 5.06
CA ASN A 63 -28.23 -15.44 5.78
C ASN A 63 -27.64 -16.56 4.93
N ASP A 64 -27.73 -16.49 3.60
CA ASP A 64 -27.05 -17.45 2.71
C ASP A 64 -25.54 -17.24 2.67
N PHE A 65 -25.08 -16.02 2.98
CA PHE A 65 -23.67 -15.70 2.96
C PHE A 65 -23.01 -16.09 4.29
N PRO A 66 -21.79 -16.66 4.25
CA PRO A 66 -21.02 -16.86 5.46
C PRO A 66 -20.83 -15.51 6.14
N LYS A 67 -21.08 -15.46 7.45
CA LYS A 67 -20.86 -14.25 8.24
C LYS A 67 -19.40 -13.79 8.06
N PRO A 68 -19.15 -12.47 7.92
CA PRO A 68 -17.79 -11.95 7.86
C PRO A 68 -17.00 -12.42 9.09
N VAL A 69 -15.77 -12.86 8.87
CA VAL A 69 -14.88 -13.17 9.98
C VAL A 69 -14.44 -11.83 10.59
N GLU A 70 -14.74 -11.58 11.86
CA GLU A 70 -14.35 -10.31 12.52
C GLU A 70 -12.84 -10.09 12.50
N THR A 71 -12.07 -11.15 12.71
CA THR A 71 -10.61 -11.13 12.63
C THR A 71 -10.09 -12.45 12.08
N TYR A 72 -9.03 -12.38 11.27
CA TYR A 72 -8.32 -13.59 10.87
C TYR A 72 -7.67 -14.29 12.08
N PRO A 73 -7.56 -15.63 12.09
CA PRO A 73 -6.91 -16.35 13.16
C PRO A 73 -5.49 -15.86 13.42
N LEU A 74 -5.12 -15.73 14.70
CA LEU A 74 -3.79 -15.38 15.17
C LEU A 74 -3.12 -16.61 15.78
N ILE A 75 -1.88 -16.88 15.41
CA ILE A 75 -1.08 -17.98 15.96
C ILE A 75 0.34 -17.54 16.29
N GLU A 76 1.01 -18.28 17.15
CA GLU A 76 2.43 -18.07 17.46
C GLU A 76 3.30 -18.98 16.59
N LYS A 77 4.55 -18.59 16.37
CA LYS A 77 5.52 -19.33 15.55
C LYS A 77 5.70 -20.76 16.04
N GLU A 78 5.53 -21.02 17.33
CA GLU A 78 5.66 -22.34 17.93
C GLU A 78 4.53 -23.29 17.49
N ASP A 79 3.42 -22.77 17.01
CA ASP A 79 2.24 -23.54 16.57
C ASP A 79 2.26 -23.86 15.06
N VAL A 80 3.32 -23.47 14.35
CA VAL A 80 3.41 -23.63 12.90
C VAL A 80 4.44 -24.66 12.47
N GLU A 81 4.25 -25.18 11.27
CA GLU A 81 5.24 -25.96 10.54
C GLU A 81 5.27 -25.51 9.08
N ILE A 82 6.46 -25.49 8.49
CA ILE A 82 6.65 -25.17 7.07
C ILE A 82 7.00 -26.49 6.38
N LEU A 83 6.16 -26.91 5.45
CA LEU A 83 6.34 -28.14 4.69
C LEU A 83 7.09 -27.89 3.38
N ASP A 84 7.38 -28.96 2.65
CA ASP A 84 8.02 -28.90 1.33
C ASP A 84 7.28 -27.91 0.41
N GLY A 85 8.03 -26.98 -0.18
CA GLY A 85 7.48 -25.89 -0.99
C GLY A 85 7.28 -24.57 -0.24
N GLY A 86 7.61 -24.49 1.05
CA GLY A 86 7.59 -23.23 1.80
C GLY A 86 6.19 -22.81 2.28
N ILE A 87 5.23 -23.74 2.25
CA ILE A 87 3.85 -23.50 2.65
C ILE A 87 3.74 -23.64 4.17
N LEU A 88 3.15 -22.64 4.82
CA LEU A 88 2.94 -22.61 6.26
C LEU A 88 1.62 -23.30 6.65
N TYR A 89 1.72 -24.21 7.61
CA TYR A 89 0.61 -24.95 8.22
C TYR A 89 0.55 -24.67 9.71
N ARG A 90 -0.64 -24.78 10.28
CA ARG A 90 -0.78 -24.91 11.74
C ARG A 90 -0.63 -26.39 12.09
N LYS A 91 0.16 -26.69 13.12
CA LYS A 91 0.35 -28.06 13.61
C LYS A 91 -0.98 -28.78 13.81
N ASN A 92 -1.05 -30.02 13.33
CA ASN A 92 -2.24 -30.88 13.38
C ASN A 92 -3.43 -30.39 12.54
N ILE A 93 -3.23 -29.44 11.62
CA ILE A 93 -4.24 -29.05 10.65
C ILE A 93 -3.67 -29.23 9.25
N ASP A 94 -4.23 -30.19 8.51
CA ASP A 94 -3.84 -30.51 7.13
C ASP A 94 -4.50 -29.57 6.11
N ARG A 95 -4.30 -28.26 6.31
CA ARG A 95 -4.63 -27.23 5.31
C ARG A 95 -3.69 -26.03 5.45
N PRO A 96 -3.31 -25.37 4.34
CA PRO A 96 -2.47 -24.18 4.40
C PRO A 96 -3.09 -23.09 5.29
N PHE A 97 -2.25 -22.38 6.04
CA PHE A 97 -2.71 -21.41 7.01
C PHE A 97 -3.09 -20.08 6.35
N THR A 98 -4.28 -19.57 6.71
CA THR A 98 -4.71 -18.21 6.40
C THR A 98 -4.94 -17.45 7.70
N GLY A 99 -4.19 -16.38 7.90
CA GLY A 99 -4.28 -15.50 9.06
C GLY A 99 -2.96 -14.85 9.44
N ARG A 100 -2.78 -14.53 10.72
CA ARG A 100 -1.61 -13.82 11.25
C ARG A 100 -0.75 -14.74 12.10
N MET A 101 0.56 -14.65 11.94
CA MET A 101 1.55 -15.34 12.76
C MET A 101 2.43 -14.34 13.52
N LEU A 102 2.72 -14.65 14.77
CA LEU A 102 3.58 -13.88 15.67
C LEU A 102 4.85 -14.65 16.04
N GLU A 103 5.96 -13.95 16.08
CA GLU A 103 7.17 -14.37 16.79
C GLU A 103 7.36 -13.42 17.97
N LYS A 104 7.69 -13.95 19.15
CA LYS A 104 8.00 -13.15 20.34
C LYS A 104 9.47 -13.24 20.69
N TYR A 105 9.96 -12.21 21.36
CA TYR A 105 11.21 -12.23 22.09
C TYR A 105 11.07 -13.01 23.41
N ASP A 106 12.19 -13.29 24.07
CA ASP A 106 12.23 -14.00 25.36
C ASP A 106 11.47 -13.26 26.47
N ASP A 107 11.38 -11.92 26.39
CA ASP A 107 10.61 -11.08 27.31
C ASP A 107 9.10 -11.06 27.02
N GLY A 108 8.67 -11.77 25.97
CA GLY A 108 7.28 -11.84 25.52
C GLY A 108 6.83 -10.70 24.60
N SER A 109 7.68 -9.71 24.34
CA SER A 109 7.38 -8.64 23.38
C SER A 109 7.39 -9.17 21.93
N ILE A 110 6.63 -8.53 21.05
CA ILE A 110 6.46 -9.00 19.67
C ILE A 110 7.71 -8.68 18.83
N ALA A 111 8.37 -9.72 18.33
CA ALA A 111 9.52 -9.63 17.45
C ALA A 111 9.12 -9.55 15.97
N LEU A 112 8.12 -10.32 15.55
CA LEU A 112 7.63 -10.39 14.18
C LEU A 112 6.12 -10.52 14.15
N GLU A 113 5.48 -9.81 13.24
CA GLU A 113 4.10 -10.01 12.83
C GLU A 113 4.08 -10.25 11.32
N SER A 114 3.42 -11.31 10.85
CA SER A 114 3.34 -11.61 9.42
C SER A 114 1.97 -12.19 9.07
N SER A 115 1.39 -11.67 7.99
CA SER A 115 0.11 -12.15 7.44
C SER A 115 0.35 -13.23 6.37
N TYR A 116 -0.55 -14.20 6.32
CA TYR A 116 -0.50 -15.35 5.43
C TYR A 116 -1.87 -15.60 4.78
N LEU A 117 -1.84 -16.00 3.51
CA LEU A 117 -2.98 -16.48 2.74
C LEU A 117 -2.58 -17.80 2.09
N ASP A 118 -3.34 -18.86 2.36
CA ASP A 118 -3.12 -20.20 1.84
C ASP A 118 -1.67 -20.68 2.03
N GLY A 119 -1.15 -20.40 3.23
CA GLY A 119 0.20 -20.78 3.67
C GLY A 119 1.33 -19.94 3.07
N LEU A 120 1.03 -18.97 2.20
CA LEU A 120 2.00 -18.05 1.61
C LEU A 120 1.96 -16.69 2.30
N PRO A 121 3.10 -15.98 2.49
CA PRO A 121 3.09 -14.61 2.96
C PRO A 121 2.20 -13.71 2.10
N HIS A 122 1.24 -13.01 2.71
CA HIS A 122 0.33 -12.12 1.97
C HIS A 122 -0.12 -10.98 2.87
N GLY A 123 0.07 -9.74 2.43
CA GLY A 123 -0.09 -8.53 3.22
C GLY A 123 1.19 -8.11 3.94
N GLN A 124 1.02 -7.37 5.04
CA GLN A 124 2.11 -6.76 5.78
C GLN A 124 2.91 -7.80 6.59
N GLN A 125 4.24 -7.62 6.58
CA GLN A 125 5.18 -8.22 7.51
C GLN A 125 5.93 -7.11 8.25
N LEU A 126 6.00 -7.20 9.58
CA LEU A 126 6.58 -6.19 10.44
C LEU A 126 7.45 -6.83 11.51
N ARG A 127 8.76 -6.56 11.45
CA ARG A 127 9.73 -6.94 12.47
C ARG A 127 10.02 -5.74 13.35
N ARG A 128 10.15 -5.97 14.65
CA ARG A 128 10.54 -4.94 15.64
C ARG A 128 11.95 -5.22 16.14
N PHE A 129 12.56 -4.23 16.77
CA PHE A 129 13.67 -4.41 17.69
C PHE A 129 13.11 -4.72 19.09
N GLU A 130 13.95 -5.20 20.01
CA GLU A 130 13.57 -5.44 21.42
C GLU A 130 13.04 -4.17 22.11
N ASN A 131 13.47 -2.99 21.66
CA ASN A 131 12.96 -1.71 22.15
C ASN A 131 11.55 -1.34 21.60
N GLY A 132 10.92 -2.22 20.83
CA GLY A 132 9.59 -2.06 20.22
C GLY A 132 9.54 -1.22 18.95
N LYS A 133 10.64 -0.57 18.54
CA LYS A 133 10.69 0.22 17.29
C LYS A 133 10.70 -0.71 16.07
N PRO A 134 10.21 -0.26 14.90
CA PRO A 134 10.28 -1.05 13.68
C PRO A 134 11.74 -1.33 13.32
N ALA A 135 12.02 -2.56 12.90
CA ALA A 135 13.30 -3.02 12.38
C ALA A 135 13.22 -3.32 10.89
N LEU A 136 12.10 -3.89 10.44
CA LEU A 136 11.81 -4.19 9.05
C LEU A 136 10.30 -4.15 8.78
N GLU A 137 9.92 -3.67 7.61
CA GLU A 137 8.55 -3.68 7.11
C GLU A 137 8.59 -4.06 5.64
N ALA A 138 7.69 -4.95 5.24
CA ALA A 138 7.57 -5.42 3.87
C ALA A 138 6.11 -5.79 3.59
N ILE A 139 5.74 -5.76 2.31
CA ILE A 139 4.44 -6.22 1.83
C ILE A 139 4.65 -7.39 0.89
N PHE A 140 3.89 -8.46 1.10
CA PHE A 140 3.91 -9.62 0.24
C PHE A 140 2.57 -9.78 -0.46
N ASP A 141 2.60 -10.30 -1.68
CA ASP A 141 1.43 -10.75 -2.42
C ASP A 141 1.64 -12.21 -2.81
N GLN A 142 0.97 -13.13 -2.10
CA GLN A 142 1.03 -14.57 -2.37
C GLN A 142 2.47 -15.12 -2.43
N GLY A 143 3.28 -14.72 -1.45
CA GLY A 143 4.68 -15.10 -1.31
C GLY A 143 5.66 -14.21 -2.06
N VAL A 144 5.18 -13.30 -2.91
CA VAL A 144 6.01 -12.41 -3.72
C VAL A 144 6.17 -11.06 -3.03
N LEU A 145 7.40 -10.61 -2.81
CA LEU A 145 7.67 -9.29 -2.25
C LEU A 145 7.20 -8.20 -3.24
N SER A 146 6.43 -7.24 -2.74
CA SER A 146 5.84 -6.17 -3.54
C SER A 146 5.85 -4.84 -2.78
N GLY A 147 6.04 -3.74 -3.49
CA GLY A 147 6.09 -2.41 -2.91
C GLY A 147 7.43 -2.09 -2.24
N VAL A 148 7.38 -1.29 -1.17
CA VAL A 148 8.59 -0.82 -0.48
C VAL A 148 8.90 -1.75 0.68
N LYS A 149 10.14 -2.23 0.72
CA LYS A 149 10.70 -2.92 1.89
C LYS A 149 11.63 -1.97 2.62
N THR A 150 11.24 -1.61 3.84
CA THR A 150 11.97 -0.63 4.65
C THR A 150 12.66 -1.33 5.80
N LYS A 151 13.88 -0.90 6.10
CA LYS A 151 14.65 -1.32 7.27
C LYS A 151 15.08 -0.08 8.04
N TRP A 152 15.09 -0.18 9.35
CA TRP A 152 15.46 0.93 10.23
C TRP A 152 16.72 0.61 11.03
N TRP A 153 17.36 1.66 11.52
CA TRP A 153 18.30 1.61 12.64
C TRP A 153 17.54 1.58 13.96
N GLU A 154 18.14 1.08 15.03
CA GLU A 154 17.52 1.06 16.38
C GLU A 154 17.14 2.46 16.91
N ASN A 155 17.79 3.51 16.41
CA ASN A 155 17.43 4.88 16.75
C ASN A 155 16.08 5.31 16.14
N GLY A 156 15.52 4.53 15.20
CA GLY A 156 14.24 4.77 14.53
C GLY A 156 14.37 5.47 13.18
N LYS A 157 15.59 5.80 12.72
CA LYS A 157 15.81 6.37 11.39
C LYS A 157 15.88 5.26 10.34
N ILE A 158 15.45 5.57 9.13
CA ILE A 158 15.53 4.65 8.00
C ILE A 158 17.01 4.32 7.74
N ARG A 159 17.28 3.03 7.53
CA ARG A 159 18.58 2.50 7.13
C ARG A 159 18.60 2.21 5.63
N GLU A 160 17.55 1.60 5.15
CA GLU A 160 17.45 1.10 3.79
C GLU A 160 15.99 1.04 3.34
N GLU A 161 15.74 1.43 2.10
CA GLU A 161 14.49 1.21 1.39
C GLU A 161 14.83 0.46 0.11
N GLU A 162 14.16 -0.66 -0.13
CA GLU A 162 14.24 -1.43 -1.37
C GLU A 162 12.88 -1.33 -2.10
N TYR A 163 12.91 -1.14 -3.41
CA TYR A 163 11.70 -1.01 -4.24
C TYR A 163 11.47 -2.28 -5.05
N TRP A 164 10.30 -2.89 -4.88
CA TRP A 164 9.94 -4.17 -5.47
C TRP A 164 8.60 -4.09 -6.22
N SER A 165 8.47 -4.84 -7.31
CA SER A 165 7.20 -5.06 -8.01
C SER A 165 7.21 -6.44 -8.65
N GLY A 166 6.18 -7.26 -8.43
CA GLY A 166 6.13 -8.62 -8.98
C GLY A 166 7.31 -9.51 -8.59
N GLY A 167 7.99 -9.22 -7.47
CA GLY A 167 9.19 -9.93 -7.02
C GLY A 167 10.49 -9.45 -7.67
N GLU A 168 10.43 -8.48 -8.57
CA GLU A 168 11.59 -7.87 -9.20
C GLU A 168 12.06 -6.65 -8.41
N PHE A 169 13.38 -6.47 -8.33
CA PHE A 169 14.04 -5.39 -7.60
C PHE A 169 14.35 -4.22 -8.53
N PHE A 170 13.83 -3.04 -8.21
CA PHE A 170 13.98 -1.82 -9.02
C PHE A 170 14.88 -0.77 -8.39
N GLY A 171 15.50 -1.10 -7.26
CA GLY A 171 16.50 -0.24 -6.66
C GLY A 171 16.35 -0.09 -5.17
N ARG A 172 17.25 0.72 -4.62
CA ARG A 172 17.30 1.00 -3.20
C ARG A 172 17.87 2.37 -2.90
N ARG A 173 17.59 2.82 -1.68
CA ARG A 173 18.25 3.94 -1.03
C ARG A 173 18.84 3.49 0.30
N LEU A 174 19.99 4.05 0.65
CA LEU A 174 20.70 3.75 1.89
C LEU A 174 20.96 5.04 2.67
N TRP A 175 20.81 4.98 3.98
CA TRP A 175 21.03 6.09 4.90
C TRP A 175 21.92 5.68 6.07
N ASP A 176 22.69 6.63 6.59
CA ASP A 176 23.45 6.46 7.83
C ASP A 176 22.57 6.61 9.09
N GLN A 177 23.17 6.45 10.27
CA GLN A 177 22.47 6.59 11.55
C GLN A 177 22.07 8.03 11.86
N GLU A 178 22.64 9.01 11.16
CA GLU A 178 22.24 10.42 11.25
C GLU A 178 21.02 10.73 10.36
N GLY A 179 20.65 9.83 9.46
CA GLY A 179 19.57 9.99 8.49
C GLY A 179 20.02 10.68 7.21
N ARG A 180 21.33 10.77 6.96
CA ARG A 180 21.88 11.29 5.71
C ARG A 180 21.92 10.17 4.69
N MET A 181 21.45 10.46 3.47
CA MET A 181 21.48 9.49 2.38
C MET A 181 22.93 9.24 1.95
N ILE A 182 23.34 7.97 1.95
CA ILE A 182 24.68 7.52 1.53
C ILE A 182 24.66 7.12 0.05
N ARG A 183 23.56 6.50 -0.41
CA ARG A 183 23.49 5.91 -1.74
C ARG A 183 22.07 5.84 -2.26
N GLU A 184 21.92 6.02 -3.57
CA GLU A 184 20.73 5.72 -4.34
C GLU A 184 21.14 4.90 -5.57
N GLU A 185 20.41 3.81 -5.82
CA GLU A 185 20.55 2.95 -6.99
C GLU A 185 19.14 2.66 -7.49
N LEU A 186 18.73 3.19 -8.64
CA LEU A 186 17.41 2.95 -9.23
C LEU A 186 17.57 2.34 -10.63
N PHE A 187 16.73 1.34 -10.93
CA PHE A 187 16.66 0.70 -12.24
C PHE A 187 15.36 1.11 -12.93
N PRO A 188 15.41 1.52 -14.21
CA PRO A 188 14.18 1.79 -14.99
C PRO A 188 13.27 0.57 -15.03
N GLN A 189 11.96 0.82 -15.00
CA GLN A 189 10.95 -0.19 -15.37
C GLN A 189 10.77 -0.15 -16.88
N GLU A 190 10.80 -1.31 -17.54
CA GLU A 190 10.55 -1.45 -18.99
C GLU A 190 9.05 -1.39 -19.32
#